data_AF-A0A3R6ZFW8-F1
#
_entry.id   AF-A0A3R6ZFW8-F1
#
_cell.length_a   1.000
_cell.length_b   1.000
_cell.length_c   1.000
_cell.angle_alpha   90.00
_cell.angle_beta   90.00
_cell.angle_gamma   90.00
#
_symmetry.space_group_name_H-M   'P 1'
#
loop_
_entity.id
_entity.type
_entity.pdbx_description
1 polymer ?
#
loop_
_entity_poly.entity_id
_entity_poly.type
_entity_poly.pdbx_seq_one_letter_code
_entity_poly.pdbx_strand_id
1 'polypeptide(L)'
;MSNHLAYSPTPEVDLSHASQSKRESSVLDQDLTVDLDAWRATALDGIDGCDRPMVWRVLLHVVGPHPTEWAHELDVKRAGYSHLVRDQSPFHDNNLDHNLNVVTRRRDLVKEDETLLHDIQKDVARTHVALPFFSLHGMASDWMVRILFLFAKTHEDIGYSQGMHEILAPLLYVFGTDVDLAWSQHAEADAFAAFECIMHLLAPLHLTSKHQPTRTGVQVQMARLHTLLRQHDATVWLQL
;
A
#
# COMPACT_ATOMS: atom_id res chain seq x y z
N MET A 1 -51.17 14.18 26.00
CA MET A 1 -50.35 13.53 27.03
C MET A 1 -49.78 12.26 26.43
N SER A 2 -48.49 12.36 26.10
CA SER A 2 -47.45 11.36 25.81
C SER A 2 -47.81 9.95 25.33
N ASN A 3 -47.51 9.68 24.04
CA ASN A 3 -47.25 8.35 23.50
C ASN A 3 -45.79 7.97 23.80
N HIS A 4 -45.56 7.01 24.69
CA HIS A 4 -44.24 6.41 24.90
C HIS A 4 -44.05 5.25 23.92
N LEU A 5 -43.26 5.49 22.87
CA LEU A 5 -42.68 4.42 22.05
C LEU A 5 -41.54 3.77 22.85
N ALA A 6 -41.68 2.48 23.15
CA ALA A 6 -40.65 1.68 23.78
C ALA A 6 -39.48 1.47 22.81
N TYR A 7 -38.34 2.08 23.12
CA TYR A 7 -37.07 1.86 22.43
C TYR A 7 -36.54 0.49 22.87
N SER A 8 -36.47 -0.47 21.94
CA SER A 8 -35.74 -1.73 22.19
C SER A 8 -34.25 -1.47 21.99
N PRO A 9 -33.37 -1.81 22.95
CA PRO A 9 -31.95 -1.66 22.76
C PRO A 9 -31.47 -2.65 21.69
N THR A 10 -30.66 -2.15 20.74
CA THR A 10 -29.82 -2.99 19.88
C THR A 10 -28.91 -3.86 20.74
N PRO A 11 -28.64 -5.12 20.36
CA PRO A 11 -27.74 -5.97 21.11
C PRO A 11 -26.34 -5.36 21.12
N GLU A 12 -25.81 -5.06 22.31
CA GLU A 12 -24.40 -4.74 22.51
C GLU A 12 -23.57 -5.93 22.04
N VAL A 13 -22.70 -5.69 21.06
CA VAL A 13 -21.66 -6.65 20.68
C VAL A 13 -20.63 -6.64 21.79
N ASP A 14 -20.62 -7.68 22.60
CA ASP A 14 -19.63 -7.90 23.65
C ASP A 14 -18.25 -8.12 23.02
N LEU A 15 -17.41 -7.08 23.06
CA LEU A 15 -16.04 -7.08 22.56
C LEU A 15 -15.04 -7.73 23.55
N SER A 16 -15.50 -8.29 24.68
CA SER A 16 -14.61 -8.80 25.73
C SER A 16 -14.06 -10.22 25.50
N HIS A 17 -14.40 -10.87 24.39
CA HIS A 17 -13.90 -12.21 24.04
C HIS A 17 -12.70 -12.25 23.07
N ALA A 18 -12.20 -11.11 22.60
CA ALA A 18 -11.14 -11.05 21.58
C ALA A 18 -9.70 -11.31 22.10
N SER A 19 -9.50 -12.11 23.14
CA SER A 19 -8.15 -12.36 23.69
C SER A 19 -7.78 -13.82 23.92
N GLN A 20 -8.55 -14.76 23.36
CA GLN A 20 -8.14 -16.16 23.25
C GLN A 20 -8.61 -16.74 21.92
N SER A 21 -8.03 -16.26 20.81
CA SER A 21 -8.23 -16.96 19.52
C SER A 21 -7.20 -18.08 19.40
N LYS A 22 -7.72 -19.28 19.19
CA LYS A 22 -7.00 -20.48 18.78
C LYS A 22 -6.03 -20.15 17.65
N ARG A 23 -4.86 -20.79 17.67
CA ARG A 23 -4.05 -21.04 16.47
C ARG A 23 -4.89 -21.92 15.53
N GLU A 24 -5.81 -21.31 14.81
CA GLU A 24 -6.42 -21.90 13.63
C GLU A 24 -5.31 -22.08 12.59
N SER A 25 -5.37 -23.15 11.82
CA SER A 25 -4.38 -23.53 10.79
C SER A 25 -3.96 -22.31 9.97
N SER A 26 -2.65 -22.07 9.82
CA SER A 26 -2.17 -20.94 9.01
C SER A 26 -2.60 -21.15 7.57
N VAL A 27 -3.03 -20.07 6.91
CA VAL A 27 -3.36 -20.11 5.48
C VAL A 27 -2.14 -20.50 4.61
N LEU A 28 -0.94 -20.40 5.20
CA LEU A 28 0.37 -20.64 4.58
C LEU A 28 0.84 -22.11 4.62
N ASP A 29 0.11 -23.04 5.26
CA ASP A 29 0.50 -24.46 5.40
C ASP A 29 0.38 -25.27 4.06
N GLN A 30 0.64 -24.65 2.91
CA GLN A 30 0.52 -25.25 1.58
C GLN A 30 1.91 -25.53 0.99
N ASP A 31 2.26 -26.82 0.83
CA ASP A 31 3.65 -27.21 0.52
C ASP A 31 4.05 -27.10 -0.97
N LEU A 32 3.09 -27.02 -1.90
CA LEU A 32 3.37 -27.19 -3.34
C LEU A 32 2.87 -26.05 -4.22
N THR A 33 1.65 -25.57 -4.02
CA THR A 33 1.07 -24.46 -4.79
C THR A 33 -0.08 -23.85 -3.99
N VAL A 34 -0.13 -22.53 -3.97
CA VAL A 34 -1.20 -21.76 -3.37
C VAL A 34 -2.44 -21.74 -4.25
N ASP A 35 -3.58 -22.13 -3.68
CA ASP A 35 -4.88 -21.88 -4.30
C ASP A 35 -5.27 -20.40 -4.15
N LEU A 36 -4.97 -19.62 -5.20
CA LEU A 36 -5.23 -18.18 -5.24
C LEU A 36 -6.71 -17.84 -5.12
N ASP A 37 -7.61 -18.66 -5.65
CA ASP A 37 -9.04 -18.37 -5.60
C ASP A 37 -9.60 -18.62 -4.19
N ALA A 38 -9.13 -19.67 -3.52
CA ALA A 38 -9.43 -19.90 -2.11
C ALA A 38 -8.87 -18.78 -1.21
N TRP A 39 -7.64 -18.32 -1.46
CA TRP A 39 -7.05 -17.21 -0.72
C TRP A 39 -7.78 -15.90 -0.96
N ARG A 40 -8.18 -15.60 -2.21
CA ARG A 40 -9.01 -14.42 -2.51
C ARG A 40 -10.34 -14.47 -1.79
N ALA A 41 -11.01 -15.62 -1.78
CA ALA A 41 -12.28 -15.80 -1.07
C ALA A 41 -12.10 -15.59 0.45
N THR A 42 -11.09 -16.22 1.04
CA THR A 42 -10.78 -16.10 2.48
C THR A 42 -10.41 -14.66 2.84
N ALA A 43 -9.65 -13.97 1.97
CA ALA A 43 -9.24 -12.59 2.20
C ALA A 43 -10.40 -11.60 2.27
N LEU A 44 -11.58 -11.94 1.70
CA LEU A 44 -12.79 -11.10 1.80
C LEU A 44 -13.34 -11.04 3.22
N ASP A 45 -13.16 -12.10 4.01
CA ASP A 45 -13.57 -12.16 5.42
C ASP A 45 -12.50 -11.58 6.37
N GLY A 46 -11.33 -11.22 5.82
CA GLY A 46 -10.19 -10.69 6.54
C GLY A 46 -9.10 -11.74 6.78
N ILE A 47 -7.85 -11.28 6.81
CA ILE A 47 -6.66 -12.11 7.06
C ILE A 47 -6.08 -11.74 8.43
N ASP A 48 -5.63 -12.75 9.18
CA ASP A 48 -4.92 -12.53 10.44
C ASP A 48 -3.68 -11.64 10.23
N GLY A 49 -3.36 -10.83 11.25
CA GLY A 49 -2.23 -9.91 11.20
C GLY A 49 -0.90 -10.58 10.87
N CYS A 50 -0.66 -11.82 11.34
CA CYS A 50 0.60 -12.50 11.09
C CYS A 50 0.73 -13.05 9.67
N ASP A 51 -0.38 -13.43 9.02
CA ASP A 51 -0.37 -14.01 7.67
C ASP A 51 -0.45 -12.93 6.57
N ARG A 52 -0.97 -11.73 6.88
CA ARG A 52 -1.11 -10.60 5.94
C ARG A 52 0.14 -10.32 5.10
N PRO A 53 1.37 -10.24 5.65
CA PRO A 53 2.53 -9.88 4.87
C PRO A 53 2.82 -10.85 3.72
N MET A 54 2.68 -12.16 3.96
CA MET A 54 2.88 -13.16 2.91
C MET A 54 1.70 -13.16 1.93
N VAL A 55 0.46 -13.18 2.45
CA VAL A 55 -0.73 -13.22 1.61
C VAL A 55 -0.78 -12.01 0.67
N TRP A 56 -0.39 -10.82 1.13
CA TRP A 56 -0.31 -9.63 0.30
C TRP A 56 0.79 -9.73 -0.76
N ARG A 57 1.97 -10.27 -0.44
CA ARG A 57 3.02 -10.50 -1.45
C ARG A 57 2.54 -11.41 -2.58
N VAL A 58 1.78 -12.45 -2.26
CA VAL A 58 1.21 -13.38 -3.26
C VAL A 58 0.07 -12.71 -4.05
N LEU A 59 -0.93 -12.13 -3.37
CA LEU A 59 -2.11 -11.55 -4.03
C LEU A 59 -1.78 -10.29 -4.86
N LEU A 60 -0.74 -9.54 -4.47
CA LEU A 60 -0.23 -8.38 -5.21
C LEU A 60 0.89 -8.76 -6.20
N HIS A 61 1.08 -10.05 -6.49
CA HIS A 61 2.04 -10.55 -7.48
C HIS A 61 3.48 -10.06 -7.25
N VAL A 62 3.86 -9.82 -6.00
CA VAL A 62 5.27 -9.65 -5.62
C VAL A 62 6.00 -10.97 -5.80
N VAL A 63 5.33 -12.07 -5.45
CA VAL A 63 5.75 -13.45 -5.71
C VAL A 63 4.61 -14.26 -6.35
N GLY A 64 4.96 -15.34 -7.04
CA GLY A 64 4.01 -16.28 -7.63
C GLY A 64 3.27 -17.17 -6.61
N PRO A 65 2.44 -18.12 -7.09
CA PRO A 65 1.69 -19.03 -6.23
C PRO A 65 2.53 -20.22 -5.72
N HIS A 66 3.82 -20.28 -6.01
CA HIS A 66 4.68 -21.44 -5.68
C HIS A 66 5.59 -21.14 -4.49
N PRO A 67 5.31 -21.65 -3.27
CA PRO A 67 6.07 -21.33 -2.07
C PRO A 67 7.57 -21.64 -2.16
N THR A 68 7.94 -22.66 -2.93
CA THR A 68 9.33 -23.04 -3.19
C THR A 68 10.12 -21.99 -3.96
N GLU A 69 9.45 -21.09 -4.69
CA GLU A 69 10.07 -20.06 -5.54
C GLU A 69 10.12 -18.68 -4.87
N TRP A 70 9.31 -18.44 -3.83
CA TRP A 70 9.16 -17.13 -3.18
C TRP A 70 10.47 -16.48 -2.77
N ALA A 71 11.37 -17.24 -2.14
CA ALA A 71 12.67 -16.71 -1.72
C ALA A 71 13.48 -16.18 -2.90
N HIS A 72 13.53 -16.93 -4.00
CA HIS A 72 14.25 -16.53 -5.20
C HIS A 72 13.60 -15.32 -5.88
N GLU A 73 12.28 -15.32 -6.04
CA GLU A 73 11.55 -14.20 -6.65
C GLU A 73 11.73 -12.90 -5.85
N LEU A 74 11.66 -12.98 -4.52
CA LEU A 74 11.92 -11.84 -3.65
C LEU A 74 13.36 -11.33 -3.79
N ASP A 75 14.35 -12.22 -3.81
CA ASP A 75 15.74 -11.82 -3.97
C ASP A 75 15.98 -11.09 -5.30
N VAL A 76 15.38 -11.56 -6.39
CA VAL A 76 15.44 -10.90 -7.70
C VAL A 76 14.79 -9.51 -7.64
N LYS A 77 13.60 -9.37 -7.05
CA LYS A 77 12.90 -8.09 -6.90
C LYS A 77 13.68 -7.11 -6.02
N ARG A 78 14.20 -7.58 -4.88
CA ARG A 78 15.00 -6.80 -3.93
C ARG A 78 16.30 -6.31 -4.56
N ALA A 79 17.01 -7.18 -5.28
CA ALA A 79 18.23 -6.79 -6.00
C ALA A 79 17.94 -5.73 -7.09
N GLY A 80 16.84 -5.87 -7.83
CA GLY A 80 16.38 -4.88 -8.79
C GLY A 80 16.12 -3.51 -8.14
N TYR A 81 15.39 -3.51 -7.01
CA TYR A 81 15.15 -2.29 -6.25
C TYR A 81 16.44 -1.66 -5.72
N SER A 82 17.37 -2.46 -5.16
CA SER A 82 18.66 -1.96 -4.68
C SER A 82 19.48 -1.29 -5.79
N HIS A 83 19.45 -1.84 -7.01
CA HIS A 83 20.07 -1.22 -8.18
C HIS A 83 19.46 0.14 -8.50
N LEU A 84 18.13 0.24 -8.43
CA LEU A 84 17.40 1.48 -8.67
C LEU A 84 17.73 2.54 -7.60
N VAL A 85 17.76 2.16 -6.33
CA VAL A 85 18.16 3.03 -5.22
C VAL A 85 19.56 3.60 -5.48
N ARG A 86 20.53 2.74 -5.80
CA ARG A 86 21.92 3.18 -6.03
C ARG A 86 22.03 4.20 -7.17
N ASP A 87 21.29 4.00 -8.25
CA ASP A 87 21.46 4.79 -9.46
C ASP A 87 20.60 6.07 -9.45
N GLN A 88 19.40 6.02 -8.86
CA GLN A 88 18.38 7.07 -9.02
C GLN A 88 17.86 7.68 -7.70
N SER A 89 18.20 7.14 -6.53
CA SER A 89 17.70 7.66 -5.24
C SER A 89 17.98 9.15 -5.07
N PRO A 90 17.03 9.98 -4.58
CA PRO A 90 17.29 11.39 -4.31
C PRO A 90 18.17 11.62 -3.08
N PHE A 91 18.60 10.53 -2.42
CA PHE A 91 19.45 10.53 -1.24
C PHE A 91 20.74 9.74 -1.49
N HIS A 92 21.86 10.22 -0.94
CA HIS A 92 23.08 9.45 -0.78
C HIS A 92 22.96 8.53 0.43
N ASP A 93 23.33 7.27 0.22
CA ASP A 93 23.54 6.31 1.29
C ASP A 93 25.02 6.37 1.70
N ASN A 94 25.34 7.34 2.55
CA ASN A 94 26.69 7.44 3.10
C ASN A 94 26.81 6.47 4.26
N ASN A 95 27.12 5.22 3.94
CA ASN A 95 27.41 4.17 4.91
C ASN A 95 28.81 4.37 5.55
N LEU A 96 29.07 5.59 6.03
CA LEU A 96 30.37 6.00 6.60
C LEU A 96 30.54 5.51 8.04
N ASP A 97 29.47 5.17 8.75
CA ASP A 97 29.54 4.52 10.06
C ASP A 97 28.29 3.65 10.25
N HIS A 98 28.47 2.36 10.51
CA HIS A 98 27.43 1.35 10.77
C HIS A 98 26.51 1.66 11.98
N ASN A 99 26.58 2.85 12.57
CA ASN A 99 25.88 3.22 13.80
C ASN A 99 24.88 4.37 13.64
N LEU A 100 24.82 5.07 12.50
CA LEU A 100 23.74 6.03 12.17
C LEU A 100 23.58 6.08 10.65
N ASN A 101 22.47 5.55 10.13
CA ASN A 101 22.17 5.66 8.71
C ASN A 101 21.75 7.10 8.39
N VAL A 102 22.71 7.99 8.12
CA VAL A 102 22.42 9.39 7.78
C VAL A 102 22.15 9.50 6.28
N VAL A 103 20.89 9.22 5.92
CA VAL A 103 20.37 9.42 4.57
C VAL A 103 20.45 10.91 4.23
N THR A 104 21.36 11.30 3.34
CA THR A 104 21.62 12.72 3.02
C THR A 104 21.08 13.06 1.64
N ARG A 105 20.25 14.10 1.53
CA ARG A 105 19.71 14.56 0.24
C ARG A 105 20.84 14.91 -0.75
N ARG A 106 20.72 14.45 -2.00
CA ARG A 106 21.61 14.86 -3.10
C ARG A 106 21.48 16.37 -3.33
N ARG A 107 22.60 17.07 -3.51
CA ARG A 107 22.64 18.55 -3.70
C ARG A 107 22.59 18.96 -5.17
N ASP A 108 22.75 17.99 -6.05
CA ASP A 108 22.90 18.11 -7.50
C ASP A 108 21.67 17.57 -8.25
N LEU A 109 20.50 17.55 -7.60
CA LEU A 109 19.25 17.20 -8.26
C LEU A 109 18.89 18.27 -9.30
N VAL A 110 18.39 17.81 -10.44
CA VAL A 110 17.79 18.72 -11.43
C VAL A 110 16.50 19.33 -10.87
N LYS A 111 16.12 20.50 -11.36
CA LYS A 111 15.00 21.29 -10.82
C LYS A 111 13.68 20.51 -10.81
N GLU A 112 13.44 19.71 -11.84
CA GLU A 112 12.27 18.84 -11.96
C GLU A 112 12.22 17.81 -10.83
N ASP A 113 13.35 17.17 -10.53
CA ASP A 113 13.49 16.20 -9.44
C ASP A 113 13.36 16.87 -8.06
N GLU A 114 13.87 18.09 -7.89
CA GLU A 114 13.66 18.86 -6.66
C GLU A 114 12.19 19.18 -6.42
N THR A 115 11.46 19.52 -7.48
CA THR A 115 10.02 19.85 -7.41
C THR A 115 9.22 18.60 -7.05
N LEU A 116 9.47 17.49 -7.76
CA LEU A 116 8.87 16.18 -7.47
C LEU A 116 9.13 15.74 -6.03
N LEU A 117 10.38 15.83 -5.57
CA LEU A 117 10.74 15.44 -4.21
C LEU A 117 10.03 16.31 -3.17
N HIS A 118 9.92 17.62 -3.41
CA HIS A 118 9.22 18.54 -2.51
C HIS A 118 7.74 18.17 -2.36
N ASP A 119 7.06 17.89 -3.47
CA ASP A 119 5.64 17.51 -3.47
C ASP A 119 5.41 16.21 -2.71
N ILE A 120 6.27 15.21 -2.93
CA ILE A 120 6.23 13.94 -2.20
C ILE A 120 6.46 14.16 -0.70
N GLN A 121 7.49 14.93 -0.32
CA GLN A 121 7.83 15.18 1.09
C GLN A 121 6.69 15.87 1.84
N LYS A 122 6.01 16.83 1.21
CA LYS A 122 4.85 17.52 1.81
C LYS A 122 3.72 16.55 2.14
N ASP A 123 3.48 15.58 1.25
CA ASP A 123 2.44 14.57 1.44
C ASP A 123 2.82 13.49 2.46
N VAL A 124 4.06 12.99 2.43
CA VAL A 124 4.56 12.02 3.41
C VAL A 124 4.56 12.62 4.81
N ALA A 125 4.93 13.90 4.98
CA ALA A 125 4.98 14.58 6.27
C ALA A 125 3.61 14.64 7.01
N ARG A 126 2.50 14.44 6.30
CA ARG A 126 1.14 14.40 6.87
C ARG A 126 0.52 12.98 6.87
N THR A 127 1.24 11.97 6.40
CA THR A 127 0.70 10.60 6.24
C THR A 127 0.71 9.86 7.57
N HIS A 128 -0.48 9.50 8.08
CA HIS A 128 -0.67 8.67 9.28
C HIS A 128 0.22 9.01 10.49
N VAL A 129 0.52 10.29 10.71
CA VAL A 129 1.47 10.77 11.74
C VAL A 129 1.09 10.39 13.18
N ALA A 130 -0.15 9.97 13.42
CA ALA A 130 -0.60 9.44 14.70
C ALA A 130 -0.08 8.02 15.00
N LEU A 131 0.35 7.28 13.98
CA LEU A 131 0.94 5.95 14.12
C LEU A 131 2.45 6.09 14.35
N PRO A 132 3.02 5.51 15.43
CA PRO A 132 4.46 5.58 15.69
C PRO A 132 5.33 5.07 14.54
N PHE A 133 4.83 4.10 13.76
CA PHE A 133 5.53 3.60 12.57
C PHE A 133 5.82 4.71 11.55
N PHE A 134 4.90 5.66 11.37
CA PHE A 134 5.02 6.81 10.45
C PHE A 134 5.45 8.09 11.17
N SER A 135 6.25 7.95 12.23
CA SER A 135 6.87 9.10 12.89
C SER A 135 7.57 10.00 11.88
N LEU A 136 7.39 11.30 12.01
CA LEU A 136 8.06 12.28 11.17
C LEU A 136 9.59 12.15 11.32
N HIS A 137 10.30 12.00 10.21
CA HIS A 137 11.75 11.69 10.14
C HIS A 137 12.12 10.29 10.65
N GLY A 138 11.16 9.36 10.73
CA GLY A 138 11.43 7.94 10.97
C GLY A 138 11.77 7.20 9.67
N MET A 139 12.31 5.99 9.84
CA MET A 139 12.68 5.09 8.73
C MET A 139 11.58 4.89 7.69
N ALA A 140 10.32 4.72 8.13
CA ALA A 140 9.19 4.56 7.21
C ALA A 140 8.93 5.80 6.34
N SER A 141 9.13 7.01 6.89
CA SER A 141 9.00 8.26 6.12
C SER A 141 10.06 8.33 5.02
N ASP A 142 11.31 7.96 5.33
CA ASP A 142 12.40 7.96 4.35
C ASP A 142 12.15 6.92 3.24
N TRP A 143 11.70 5.73 3.63
CA TRP A 143 11.28 4.68 2.70
C TRP A 143 10.15 5.14 1.78
N MET A 144 9.11 5.76 2.34
CA MET A 144 8.00 6.29 1.54
C MET A 144 8.47 7.32 0.51
N VAL A 145 9.28 8.30 0.91
CA VAL A 145 9.78 9.33 -0.01
C VAL A 145 10.61 8.69 -1.12
N ARG A 146 11.50 7.75 -0.77
CA ARG A 146 12.37 7.08 -1.76
C ARG A 146 11.56 6.21 -2.72
N ILE A 147 10.64 5.39 -2.24
CA ILE A 147 9.75 4.56 -3.07
C ILE A 147 8.97 5.43 -4.06
N LEU A 148 8.26 6.46 -3.57
CA LEU A 148 7.42 7.31 -4.42
C LEU A 148 8.24 8.07 -5.47
N PHE A 149 9.42 8.55 -5.08
CA PHE A 149 10.32 9.23 -6.02
C PHE A 149 10.82 8.26 -7.10
N LEU A 150 11.34 7.10 -6.70
CA LEU A 150 11.86 6.10 -7.62
C LEU A 150 10.77 5.57 -8.57
N PHE A 151 9.56 5.36 -8.07
CA PHE A 151 8.42 4.97 -8.90
C PHE A 151 8.14 6.03 -9.97
N ALA A 152 8.03 7.30 -9.58
CA ALA A 152 7.77 8.39 -10.52
C ALA A 152 8.88 8.57 -11.57
N LYS A 153 10.14 8.29 -11.21
CA LYS A 153 11.28 8.33 -12.15
C LYS A 153 11.31 7.16 -13.12
N THR A 154 10.87 5.98 -12.70
CA THR A 154 10.89 4.77 -13.53
C THR A 154 9.63 4.61 -14.39
N HIS A 155 8.54 5.25 -13.98
CA HIS A 155 7.22 5.20 -14.64
C HIS A 155 6.79 6.62 -15.00
N GLU A 156 7.56 7.32 -15.84
CA GLU A 156 7.32 8.73 -16.20
C GLU A 156 5.93 8.97 -16.84
N ASP A 157 5.35 7.93 -17.44
CA ASP A 157 4.00 7.97 -18.02
C ASP A 157 2.90 8.04 -16.95
N ILE A 158 3.17 7.53 -15.74
CA ILE A 158 2.28 7.62 -14.57
C ILE A 158 2.68 8.78 -13.66
N GLY A 159 3.97 8.92 -13.37
CA GLY A 159 4.53 9.91 -12.47
C GLY A 159 4.04 9.78 -11.02
N TYR A 160 4.18 10.87 -10.25
CA TYR A 160 3.60 10.99 -8.91
C TYR A 160 2.31 11.81 -8.95
N SER A 161 1.29 11.35 -8.23
CA SER A 161 0.05 12.09 -8.00
C SER A 161 -0.33 12.07 -6.52
N GLN A 162 -0.81 13.19 -6.00
CA GLN A 162 -1.29 13.31 -4.62
C GLN A 162 -2.33 12.21 -4.34
N GLY A 163 -2.12 11.45 -3.26
CA GLY A 163 -2.90 10.29 -2.86
C GLY A 163 -2.13 8.97 -2.99
N MET A 164 -1.10 8.89 -3.84
CA MET A 164 -0.26 7.70 -3.96
C MET A 164 0.44 7.30 -2.64
N HIS A 165 0.77 8.29 -1.80
CA HIS A 165 1.32 8.05 -0.46
C HIS A 165 0.35 7.28 0.46
N GLU A 166 -0.97 7.48 0.31
CA GLU A 166 -1.99 6.78 1.10
C GLU A 166 -2.17 5.33 0.64
N ILE A 167 -1.85 5.03 -0.63
CA ILE A 167 -1.81 3.67 -1.16
C ILE A 167 -0.55 2.96 -0.67
N LEU A 168 0.60 3.64 -0.66
CA LEU A 168 1.87 3.05 -0.24
C LEU A 168 1.91 2.76 1.27
N ALA A 169 1.39 3.65 2.10
CA ALA A 169 1.47 3.52 3.55
C ALA A 169 1.00 2.15 4.10
N PRO A 170 -0.19 1.63 3.76
CA PRO A 170 -0.62 0.32 4.27
C PRO A 170 0.27 -0.82 3.80
N LEU A 171 0.83 -0.79 2.58
CA LEU A 171 1.78 -1.80 2.10
C LEU A 171 3.03 -1.81 2.97
N LEU A 172 3.60 -0.62 3.19
CA LEU A 172 4.83 -0.46 3.96
C LEU A 172 4.61 -0.82 5.44
N TYR A 173 3.44 -0.49 6.00
CA TYR A 173 3.09 -0.88 7.35
C TYR A 173 2.98 -2.41 7.48
N VAL A 174 2.27 -3.08 6.57
CA VAL A 174 2.09 -4.53 6.61
C VAL A 174 3.43 -5.25 6.47
N PHE A 175 4.26 -4.88 5.50
CA PHE A 175 5.57 -5.54 5.32
C PHE A 175 6.59 -5.13 6.39
N GLY A 176 6.56 -3.89 6.87
CA GLY A 176 7.47 -3.39 7.90
C GLY A 176 7.16 -3.87 9.30
N THR A 177 5.95 -4.40 9.54
CA THR A 177 5.53 -5.01 10.81
C THR A 177 5.43 -6.53 10.72
N ASP A 178 5.99 -7.12 9.65
CA ASP A 178 6.11 -8.57 9.49
C ASP A 178 6.85 -9.19 10.69
N VAL A 179 6.30 -10.27 11.22
CA VAL A 179 6.84 -10.97 12.40
C VAL A 179 8.17 -11.64 12.09
N ASP A 180 8.43 -11.96 10.82
CA ASP A 180 9.72 -12.44 10.36
C ASP A 180 10.67 -11.26 10.11
N LEU A 181 11.65 -11.09 10.99
CA LEU A 181 12.66 -10.04 10.89
C LEU A 181 13.51 -10.12 9.63
N ALA A 182 13.72 -11.33 9.09
CA ALA A 182 14.46 -11.49 7.84
C ALA A 182 13.69 -10.93 6.64
N TRP A 183 12.36 -10.81 6.77
CA TRP A 183 11.47 -10.27 5.74
C TRP A 183 11.16 -8.80 5.97
N SER A 184 10.89 -8.38 7.21
CA SER A 184 10.59 -6.97 7.52
C SER A 184 11.76 -6.03 7.27
N GLN A 185 13.01 -6.50 7.37
CA GLN A 185 14.19 -5.70 6.97
C GLN A 185 14.20 -5.32 5.48
N HIS A 186 13.46 -6.05 4.64
CA HIS A 186 13.31 -5.79 3.20
C HIS A 186 11.96 -5.15 2.84
N ALA A 187 11.21 -4.69 3.84
CA ALA A 187 9.87 -4.13 3.65
C ALA A 187 9.80 -3.02 2.62
N GLU A 188 10.82 -2.18 2.51
CA GLU A 188 10.87 -1.11 1.52
C GLU A 188 10.85 -1.65 0.08
N ALA A 189 11.70 -2.62 -0.23
CA ALA A 189 11.80 -3.21 -1.57
C ALA A 189 10.54 -4.01 -1.92
N ASP A 190 10.02 -4.76 -0.96
CA ASP A 190 8.79 -5.54 -1.14
C ASP A 190 7.57 -4.61 -1.32
N ALA A 191 7.52 -3.48 -0.58
CA ALA A 191 6.50 -2.45 -0.74
C ALA A 191 6.59 -1.75 -2.10
N PHE A 192 7.80 -1.49 -2.62
CA PHE A 192 7.98 -0.96 -3.97
C PHE A 192 7.38 -1.90 -5.02
N ALA A 193 7.70 -3.19 -4.97
CA ALA A 193 7.18 -4.18 -5.93
C ALA A 193 5.65 -4.31 -5.86
N ALA A 194 5.08 -4.34 -4.65
CA ALA A 194 3.62 -4.38 -4.46
C ALA A 194 2.96 -3.09 -4.95
N PHE A 195 3.57 -1.94 -4.67
CA PHE A 195 3.09 -0.64 -5.09
C PHE A 195 3.10 -0.52 -6.62
N GLU A 196 4.16 -0.96 -7.29
CA GLU A 196 4.19 -1.05 -8.76
C GLU A 196 3.01 -1.86 -9.30
N CYS A 197 2.73 -3.04 -8.74
CA CYS A 197 1.61 -3.86 -9.19
C CYS A 197 0.28 -3.11 -9.08
N ILE A 198 0.00 -2.50 -7.92
CA ILE A 198 -1.22 -1.73 -7.69
C ILE A 198 -1.29 -0.54 -8.64
N MET A 199 -0.19 0.17 -8.85
CA MET A 199 -0.20 1.35 -9.69
C MET A 199 -0.45 1.04 -11.16
N HIS A 200 0.06 -0.09 -11.66
CA HIS A 200 -0.28 -0.59 -12.99
C HIS A 200 -1.75 -1.02 -13.09
N LEU A 201 -2.29 -1.69 -12.06
CA LEU A 201 -3.70 -2.08 -12.03
C LEU A 201 -4.64 -0.86 -12.04
N LEU A 202 -4.24 0.20 -11.33
CA LEU A 202 -5.02 1.42 -11.22
C LEU A 202 -4.70 2.45 -12.31
N ALA A 203 -3.74 2.19 -13.20
CA ALA A 203 -3.36 3.08 -14.29
C ALA A 203 -4.58 3.60 -15.11
N PRO A 204 -5.61 2.80 -15.42
CA PRO A 204 -6.81 3.31 -16.12
C PRO A 204 -7.61 4.37 -15.34
N LEU A 205 -7.48 4.44 -14.01
CA LEU A 205 -8.15 5.43 -13.18
C LEU A 205 -7.41 6.78 -13.19
N HIS A 206 -6.09 6.75 -13.19
CA HIS A 206 -5.24 7.92 -12.95
C HIS A 206 -4.72 8.54 -14.24
N LEU A 207 -4.50 7.72 -15.27
CA LEU A 207 -4.09 8.18 -16.57
C LEU A 207 -5.27 8.81 -17.31
N THR A 208 -5.02 9.93 -17.98
CA THR A 208 -5.98 10.53 -18.90
C THR A 208 -6.13 9.65 -20.14
N SER A 209 -7.37 9.48 -20.64
CA SER A 209 -7.59 8.71 -21.87
C SER A 209 -6.91 9.39 -23.06
N LYS A 210 -6.05 8.65 -23.78
CA LYS A 210 -5.40 9.11 -25.02
C LYS A 210 -6.40 9.56 -26.10
N HIS A 211 -7.64 9.08 -26.04
CA HIS A 211 -8.70 9.41 -27.00
C HIS A 211 -9.69 10.48 -26.48
N GLN A 212 -9.73 10.73 -25.16
CA GLN A 212 -10.59 11.74 -24.53
C GLN A 212 -9.88 12.35 -23.30
N PRO A 213 -9.04 13.37 -23.48
CA PRO A 213 -8.22 13.96 -22.41
C PRO A 213 -9.04 14.57 -21.27
N THR A 214 -10.31 14.88 -21.52
CA THR A 214 -11.22 15.54 -20.58
C THR A 214 -11.88 14.57 -19.58
N ARG A 215 -11.72 13.24 -19.77
CA ARG A 215 -12.27 12.23 -18.86
C ARG A 215 -11.19 11.32 -18.29
N THR A 216 -10.99 11.40 -16.97
CA THR A 216 -10.17 10.44 -16.22
C THR A 216 -11.00 9.20 -15.88
N GLY A 217 -10.36 8.06 -15.61
CA GLY A 217 -11.09 6.88 -15.17
C GLY A 217 -11.83 7.10 -13.85
N VAL A 218 -11.35 7.99 -12.97
CA VAL A 218 -12.10 8.45 -11.79
C VAL A 218 -13.47 9.02 -12.19
N GLN A 219 -13.56 9.87 -13.21
CA GLN A 219 -14.84 10.41 -13.65
C GLN A 219 -15.78 9.34 -14.20
N VAL A 220 -15.24 8.30 -14.84
CA VAL A 220 -16.03 7.13 -15.29
C VAL A 220 -16.59 6.37 -14.09
N GLN A 221 -15.77 6.13 -13.06
CA GLN A 221 -16.25 5.48 -11.83
C GLN A 221 -17.26 6.34 -11.07
N MET A 222 -17.09 7.67 -11.04
CA MET A 222 -18.07 8.57 -10.43
C MET A 222 -19.42 8.55 -11.17
N ALA A 223 -19.41 8.52 -12.51
CA ALA A 223 -20.64 8.38 -13.29
C ALA A 223 -21.32 7.02 -13.05
N ARG A 224 -20.53 5.96 -12.88
CA ARG A 224 -21.05 4.63 -12.51
C ARG A 224 -21.66 4.63 -11.11
N LEU A 225 -20.99 5.23 -10.13
CA LEU A 225 -21.49 5.39 -8.77
C LEU A 225 -22.82 6.14 -8.76
N HIS A 226 -22.90 7.28 -9.47
CA HIS A 226 -24.14 8.05 -9.61
C HIS A 226 -25.28 7.23 -10.22
N THR A 227 -24.98 6.37 -11.20
CA THR A 227 -25.97 5.46 -11.81
C THR A 227 -26.44 4.40 -10.83
N LEU A 228 -25.53 3.77 -10.10
CA LEU A 228 -25.86 2.75 -9.10
C LEU A 228 -26.67 3.34 -7.94
N LEU A 229 -26.30 4.53 -7.46
CA LEU A 229 -27.02 5.20 -6.38
C LEU A 229 -28.46 5.51 -6.79
N ARG A 230 -28.67 6.02 -8.01
CA ARG A 230 -30.02 6.23 -8.54
C ARG A 230 -30.84 4.94 -8.62
N GLN A 231 -30.20 3.80 -8.93
CA GLN A 231 -30.88 2.51 -9.05
C GLN A 231 -31.22 1.88 -7.70
N HIS A 232 -30.35 2.02 -6.70
CA HIS A 232 -30.47 1.32 -5.42
C HIS A 232 -31.02 2.20 -4.29
N ASP A 233 -30.83 3.52 -4.34
CA ASP A 233 -31.36 4.49 -3.38
C ASP A 233 -31.64 5.84 -4.04
N ALA A 234 -32.78 5.91 -4.74
CA ALA A 234 -33.21 7.12 -5.44
C ALA A 234 -33.44 8.31 -4.48
N THR A 235 -33.76 8.06 -3.21
CA THR A 235 -34.02 9.11 -2.23
C THR A 235 -32.74 9.85 -1.89
N VAL A 236 -31.66 9.12 -1.57
CA VAL A 236 -30.34 9.72 -1.33
C VAL A 236 -29.84 10.38 -2.61
N TRP A 237 -30.00 9.73 -3.77
CA TRP A 237 -29.57 10.30 -5.05
C TRP A 237 -30.21 11.66 -5.36
N LEU A 238 -31.50 11.85 -5.07
CA LEU A 238 -32.20 13.13 -5.30
C LEU A 238 -31.73 14.26 -4.38
N GLN A 239 -31.03 13.94 -3.29
CA GLN A 239 -30.57 14.90 -2.28
C GLN A 239 -29.10 15.32 -2.47
N LEU A 240 -28.37 14.67 -3.37
CA LEU A 240 -26.97 14.97 -3.73
C LEU A 240 -26.89 15.79 -5.02
#